data_AF-A0A0A2DQ29-F1
#
_entry.id   AF-A0A0A2DQ29-F1
#
_cell.length_a   1.000
_cell.length_b   1.000
_cell.length_c   1.000
_cell.angle_alpha   90.00
_cell.angle_beta   90.00
_cell.angle_gamma   90.00
#
_symmetry.space_group_name_H-M   'P 1'
#
loop_
_entity.id
_entity.type
_entity.pdbx_description
1 polymer ?
#
loop_
_entity_poly.entity_id
_entity_poly.type
_entity_poly.pdbx_seq_one_letter_code
_entity_poly.pdbx_strand_id
1 'polypeptide(L)'
;MLTLSKLHSESVAYYESTVDETRGVEAYYSEDGRQPARAWVVSVVPEAEPLLERTYGVKNGQAVEGKDVTRWFYHAQAPSGVTLGRAPGDRGVPGYDMTLCTPKSVSVLWGLSDDERVRTAVDAAHEKTVATALRYLELHAGCIRVVLIRPIRSG
;
A
#
# COMPACT_ATOMS: atom_id res chain seq x y z
N MET A 1 -9.93 7.30 -12.16
CA MET A 1 -8.79 6.87 -13.00
C MET A 1 -7.81 6.13 -12.11
N LEU A 2 -7.20 5.06 -12.61
CA LEU A 2 -6.13 4.34 -11.91
C LEU A 2 -4.86 4.42 -12.74
N THR A 3 -3.77 4.90 -12.14
CA THR A 3 -2.42 4.82 -12.73
C THR A 3 -1.58 3.83 -11.92
N LEU A 4 -0.77 3.04 -12.62
CA LEU A 4 0.12 2.04 -12.04
C LEU A 4 1.57 2.33 -12.46
N SER A 5 2.45 2.48 -11.49
CA SER A 5 3.87 2.77 -11.72
C SER A 5 4.75 1.81 -10.93
N LYS A 6 5.92 1.47 -11.46
CA LYS A 6 6.92 0.71 -10.70
C LYS A 6 7.59 1.66 -9.73
N LEU A 7 7.76 1.22 -8.49
CA LEU A 7 8.66 1.91 -7.57
C LEU A 7 10.11 1.56 -7.94
N HIS A 8 10.96 2.57 -8.00
CA HIS A 8 12.41 2.38 -8.01
C HIS A 8 12.94 2.54 -6.58
N SER A 9 14.15 2.04 -6.33
CA SER A 9 14.81 2.18 -5.02
C SER A 9 14.92 3.64 -4.58
N GLU A 10 15.02 4.61 -5.49
CA GLU A 10 15.03 6.04 -5.14
C GLU A 10 13.61 6.62 -4.93
N SER A 11 12.57 5.98 -5.45
CA SER A 11 11.17 6.43 -5.34
C SER A 11 10.52 6.11 -3.99
N VAL A 12 11.03 5.11 -3.27
CA VAL A 12 10.53 4.73 -1.94
C VAL A 12 10.84 5.83 -0.90
N ALA A 13 11.94 6.58 -1.09
CA ALA A 13 12.31 7.72 -0.26
C ALA A 13 11.20 8.80 -0.18
N TYR A 14 10.37 8.93 -1.22
CA TYR A 14 9.19 9.81 -1.19
C TYR A 14 8.17 9.38 -0.14
N TYR A 15 7.84 8.09 -0.08
CA TYR A 15 6.87 7.57 0.89
C TYR A 15 7.43 7.59 2.31
N GLU A 16 8.73 7.30 2.49
CA GLU A 16 9.41 7.47 3.77
C GLU A 16 9.31 8.91 4.28
N SER A 17 9.53 9.89 3.39
CA SER A 17 9.45 11.31 3.73
C SER A 17 8.05 11.80 4.10
N THR A 18 7.00 11.07 3.68
CA THR A 18 5.61 11.39 4.04
C THR A 18 5.24 10.86 5.44
N VAL A 19 6.02 9.91 5.97
CA VAL A 19 5.83 9.30 7.29
C VAL A 19 6.74 9.93 8.36
N ASP A 20 7.82 10.60 7.95
CA ASP A 20 8.73 11.32 8.84
C ASP A 20 8.06 12.60 9.38
N GLU A 21 8.08 12.77 10.70
CA GLU A 21 7.42 13.86 11.44
C GLU A 21 7.99 15.27 11.13
N THR A 22 9.10 15.34 10.39
CA THR A 22 9.99 16.52 10.40
C THR A 22 9.98 17.41 9.15
N ARG A 23 9.17 17.14 8.10
CA ARG A 23 9.07 18.04 6.93
C ARG A 23 7.66 18.56 6.63
N GLY A 24 7.56 19.88 6.58
CA GLY A 24 6.32 20.64 6.44
C GLY A 24 5.83 20.84 5.00
N VAL A 25 4.51 21.03 4.92
CA VAL A 25 3.66 21.73 3.92
C VAL A 25 3.75 21.34 2.43
N GLU A 26 4.78 20.65 1.96
CA GLU A 26 4.89 20.21 0.55
C GLU A 26 4.27 18.82 0.27
N ALA A 27 3.67 18.17 1.27
CA ALA A 27 2.87 16.97 1.08
C ALA A 27 1.55 17.34 0.39
N TYR A 28 1.41 16.99 -0.89
CA TYR A 28 0.44 17.58 -1.82
C TYR A 28 -1.06 17.37 -1.50
N TYR A 29 -1.47 16.86 -0.34
CA TYR A 29 -2.85 16.99 0.16
C TYR A 29 -2.90 16.79 1.68
N SER A 30 -2.79 17.85 2.47
CA SER A 30 -3.75 18.00 3.58
C SER A 30 -3.75 19.42 4.13
N GLU A 31 -4.95 19.96 4.36
CA GLU A 31 -5.14 21.16 5.18
C GLU A 31 -4.80 20.93 6.66
N ASP A 32 -4.32 19.72 7.01
CA ASP A 32 -3.60 19.41 8.26
C ASP A 32 -2.34 18.51 8.04
N GLY A 33 -1.88 18.36 6.79
CA GLY A 33 -0.65 17.71 6.32
C GLY A 33 -0.35 16.22 6.62
N ARG A 34 -1.03 15.56 7.57
CA ARG A 34 -0.51 14.31 8.18
C ARG A 34 -1.55 13.20 8.29
N GLN A 35 -1.71 12.42 7.21
CA GLN A 35 -2.29 11.08 7.30
C GLN A 35 -1.13 10.08 7.37
N PRO A 36 -0.93 9.36 8.50
CA PRO A 36 0.16 8.41 8.62
C PRO A 36 -0.02 7.30 7.58
N ALA A 37 1.09 6.81 7.01
CA ALA A 37 1.03 5.64 6.13
C ALA A 37 0.38 4.49 6.90
N ARG A 38 -0.57 3.83 6.27
CA ARG A 38 -1.26 2.65 6.81
C ARG A 38 -0.87 1.43 6.01
N ALA A 39 -0.78 0.30 6.69
CA ALA A 39 -0.44 -0.98 6.05
C ALA A 39 -1.64 -1.92 6.03
N TRP A 40 -1.68 -2.74 4.99
CA TRP A 40 -2.63 -3.83 4.84
C TRP A 40 -1.88 -5.08 4.38
N VAL A 41 -2.27 -6.22 4.96
CA VAL A 41 -1.94 -7.54 4.45
C VAL A 41 -3.24 -8.22 4.06
N VAL A 42 -3.30 -8.67 2.81
CA VAL A 42 -4.52 -9.16 2.19
C VAL A 42 -4.35 -10.63 1.78
N SER A 43 -5.45 -11.38 1.83
CA SER A 43 -5.55 -12.79 1.45
C SER A 43 -6.85 -13.10 0.70
N VAL A 44 -6.72 -13.79 -0.44
CA VAL A 44 -7.88 -14.31 -1.18
C VAL A 44 -8.74 -15.27 -0.34
N VAL A 45 -8.21 -15.78 0.77
CA VAL A 45 -8.92 -16.52 1.82
C VAL A 45 -9.10 -15.58 3.04
N PRO A 46 -10.29 -14.98 3.24
CA PRO A 46 -10.53 -14.02 4.33
C PRO A 46 -10.23 -14.57 5.72
N GLU A 47 -10.47 -15.86 5.95
CA GLU A 47 -10.24 -16.52 7.24
C GLU A 47 -8.75 -16.55 7.63
N ALA A 48 -7.85 -16.33 6.68
CA ALA A 48 -6.41 -16.26 6.94
C ALA A 48 -5.96 -14.89 7.46
N GLU A 49 -6.75 -13.82 7.30
CA GLU A 49 -6.36 -12.45 7.69
C GLU A 49 -5.86 -12.36 9.15
N PRO A 50 -6.55 -12.92 10.18
CA PRO A 50 -6.07 -12.83 11.56
C PRO A 50 -4.74 -13.55 11.78
N LEU A 51 -4.45 -14.60 11.00
CA LEU A 51 -3.17 -15.27 11.04
C LEU A 51 -2.08 -14.40 10.41
N LEU A 52 -2.36 -13.79 9.25
CA LEU A 52 -1.41 -12.91 8.57
C LEU A 52 -1.06 -11.68 9.41
N GLU A 53 -2.04 -11.04 10.05
CA GLU A 53 -1.78 -9.91 10.95
C GLU A 53 -0.83 -10.31 12.08
N ARG A 54 -1.03 -11.49 12.68
CA ARG A 54 -0.14 -12.04 13.72
C ARG A 54 1.25 -12.38 13.18
N THR A 55 1.32 -13.00 12.01
CA THR A 55 2.59 -13.42 11.39
C THR A 55 3.44 -12.23 10.98
N TYR A 56 2.84 -11.19 10.41
CA TYR A 56 3.55 -10.01 9.91
C TYR A 56 3.63 -8.87 10.93
N GLY A 57 2.93 -8.98 12.07
CA GLY A 57 3.01 -8.01 13.16
C GLY A 57 2.35 -6.68 12.83
N VAL A 58 1.34 -6.68 11.98
CA VAL A 58 0.64 -5.48 11.53
C VAL A 58 -0.83 -5.76 11.31
N LYS A 59 -1.70 -4.94 11.90
CA LYS A 59 -3.14 -5.01 11.65
C LYS A 59 -3.50 -4.26 10.37
N ASN A 60 -4.55 -4.68 9.71
CA ASN A 60 -5.07 -3.98 8.54
C ASN A 60 -5.54 -2.56 8.92
N GLY A 61 -5.00 -1.56 8.21
CA GLY A 61 -5.23 -0.15 8.48
C GLY A 61 -4.37 0.42 9.61
N GLN A 62 -3.44 -0.35 10.19
CA GLN A 62 -2.54 0.14 11.23
C GLN A 62 -1.56 1.16 10.63
N ALA A 63 -1.36 2.27 11.32
CA ALA A 63 -0.29 3.22 11.00
C ALA A 63 1.08 2.55 11.13
N VAL A 64 1.96 2.79 10.18
CA VAL A 64 3.34 2.27 10.16
C VAL A 64 4.35 3.42 10.22
N GLU A 65 5.47 3.18 10.88
CA GLU A 65 6.57 4.13 10.96
C GLU A 65 7.45 4.04 9.69
N GLY A 66 8.19 5.12 9.39
CA GLY A 66 9.06 5.17 8.21
C GLY A 66 10.06 4.01 8.15
N LYS A 67 10.64 3.63 9.30
CA LYS A 67 11.57 2.48 9.40
C LYS A 67 10.95 1.15 8.97
N ASP A 68 9.66 0.95 9.21
CA ASP A 68 8.96 -0.27 8.85
C ASP A 68 8.63 -0.27 7.36
N VAL A 69 8.29 0.90 6.80
CA VAL A 69 8.14 1.10 5.34
C VAL A 69 9.46 0.77 4.63
N THR A 70 10.59 1.30 5.11
CA THR A 70 11.94 1.00 4.59
C THR A 70 12.21 -0.50 4.58
N ARG A 71 12.00 -1.17 5.73
CA ARG A 71 12.25 -2.61 5.88
C ARG A 71 11.38 -3.43 4.93
N TRP A 72 10.14 -3.02 4.75
CA TRP A 72 9.22 -3.73 3.87
C TRP A 72 9.66 -3.65 2.40
N PHE A 73 9.96 -2.46 1.90
CA PHE A 73 10.30 -2.25 0.49
C PHE A 73 11.73 -2.67 0.12
N TYR A 74 12.72 -2.39 0.97
CA TYR A 74 14.13 -2.66 0.63
C TYR A 74 14.64 -4.01 1.13
N HIS A 75 14.10 -4.51 2.23
CA HIS A 75 14.59 -5.74 2.86
C HIS A 75 13.61 -6.90 2.76
N ALA A 76 12.42 -6.68 2.16
CA ALA A 76 11.34 -7.65 2.13
C ALA A 76 11.07 -8.23 3.53
N GLN A 77 11.04 -7.36 4.55
CA GLN A 77 10.85 -7.74 5.94
C GLN A 77 9.61 -7.05 6.52
N ALA A 78 8.71 -7.84 7.09
CA ALA A 78 7.51 -7.34 7.77
C ALA A 78 7.86 -6.70 9.13
N PRO A 79 6.96 -5.89 9.73
CA PRO A 79 7.14 -5.32 11.06
C PRO A 79 7.46 -6.34 12.16
N SER A 80 6.95 -7.58 12.06
CA SER A 80 7.31 -8.69 12.97
C SER A 80 8.75 -9.19 12.84
N GLY A 81 9.48 -8.78 11.81
CA GLY A 81 10.79 -9.29 11.45
C GLY A 81 10.76 -10.50 10.50
N VAL A 82 9.57 -11.03 10.18
CA VAL A 82 9.41 -12.13 9.21
C VAL A 82 9.84 -11.68 7.82
N THR A 83 10.68 -12.50 7.16
CA THR A 83 11.11 -12.27 5.78
C THR A 83 10.01 -12.73 4.81
N LEU A 84 9.60 -11.83 3.92
CA LEU A 84 8.53 -12.00 2.93
C LEU A 84 9.01 -12.69 1.63
N GLY A 85 10.32 -12.88 1.50
CA GLY A 85 10.95 -13.50 0.35
C GLY A 85 12.33 -12.90 0.10
N ARG A 86 12.80 -13.02 -1.14
CA ARG A 86 14.08 -12.43 -1.53
C ARG A 86 13.94 -10.91 -1.62
N ALA A 87 14.79 -10.18 -0.91
CA ALA A 87 14.90 -8.73 -1.05
C ALA A 87 15.15 -8.34 -2.52
N PRO A 88 14.55 -7.24 -3.02
CA PRO A 88 14.83 -6.72 -4.36
C PRO A 88 16.33 -6.42 -4.50
N GLY A 89 16.96 -6.93 -5.56
CA GLY A 89 18.30 -6.48 -5.94
C GLY A 89 18.24 -5.15 -6.70
N ASP A 90 19.38 -4.65 -7.20
CA ASP A 90 19.48 -3.35 -7.89
C ASP A 90 18.54 -3.19 -9.10
N ARG A 91 18.17 -4.29 -9.74
CA ARG A 91 17.20 -4.34 -10.86
C ARG A 91 15.82 -4.88 -10.45
N GLY A 92 15.63 -5.19 -9.18
CA GLY A 92 14.39 -5.68 -8.61
C GLY A 92 13.38 -4.55 -8.45
N VAL A 93 12.10 -4.87 -8.60
CA VAL A 93 11.02 -3.92 -8.34
C VAL A 93 10.59 -4.11 -6.88
N PRO A 94 10.85 -3.15 -5.96
CA PRO A 94 10.46 -3.25 -4.56
C PRO A 94 8.95 -3.21 -4.35
N GLY A 95 8.21 -2.57 -5.26
CA GLY A 95 6.77 -2.52 -5.23
C GLY A 95 6.18 -1.71 -6.38
N TYR A 96 4.88 -1.50 -6.33
CA TYR A 96 4.14 -0.72 -7.31
C TYR A 96 3.38 0.40 -6.61
N ASP A 97 3.40 1.60 -7.20
CA ASP A 97 2.53 2.70 -6.82
C ASP A 97 1.24 2.64 -7.63
N MET A 98 0.12 2.87 -6.94
CA MET A 98 -1.22 2.81 -7.48
C MET A 98 -1.98 4.08 -7.09
N THR A 99 -2.08 5.02 -8.02
CA THR A 99 -2.78 6.28 -7.76
C THR A 99 -4.24 6.19 -8.21
N LEU A 100 -5.17 6.28 -7.27
CA LEU A 100 -6.61 6.27 -7.50
C LEU A 100 -7.15 7.70 -7.49
N CYS A 101 -7.37 8.28 -8.67
CA CYS A 101 -7.90 9.63 -8.81
C CYS A 101 -9.41 9.63 -9.01
N THR A 102 -10.12 10.47 -8.26
CA THR A 102 -11.55 10.76 -8.46
C THR A 102 -11.77 11.58 -9.73
N PRO A 103 -12.98 11.55 -10.34
CA PRO A 103 -13.32 12.48 -11.41
C PRO A 103 -13.19 13.94 -10.94
N LYS A 104 -12.75 14.84 -11.82
CA LYS A 104 -12.49 16.25 -11.46
C LYS A 104 -13.69 16.94 -10.80
N SER A 105 -14.90 16.64 -11.24
CA SER A 105 -16.14 17.16 -10.64
C SER A 105 -16.30 16.77 -9.17
N VAL A 106 -15.90 15.55 -8.79
CA VAL A 106 -15.92 15.07 -7.40
C VAL A 106 -14.85 15.79 -6.58
N SER A 107 -13.64 15.97 -7.12
CA SER A 107 -12.59 16.72 -6.44
C SER A 107 -12.99 18.19 -6.21
N VAL A 108 -13.65 18.82 -7.20
CA VAL A 108 -14.18 20.19 -7.08
C VAL A 108 -15.30 20.25 -6.04
N LEU A 109 -16.23 19.29 -6.07
CA LEU A 109 -17.30 19.19 -5.08
C LEU A 109 -16.76 19.07 -3.66
N TRP A 110 -15.73 18.24 -3.43
CA TRP A 110 -15.12 18.09 -2.12
C TRP A 110 -14.32 19.34 -1.70
N GLY A 111 -13.52 19.91 -2.60
CA GLY A 111 -12.58 20.99 -2.27
C GLY A 111 -13.20 22.39 -2.19
N LEU A 112 -14.37 22.62 -2.79
CA LEU A 112 -15.06 23.92 -2.77
C LEU A 112 -16.37 23.91 -1.97
N SER A 113 -16.72 22.78 -1.34
CA SER A 113 -17.93 22.71 -0.51
C SER A 113 -17.59 23.10 0.93
N ASP A 114 -18.30 24.11 1.44
CA ASP A 114 -18.28 24.46 2.88
C ASP A 114 -19.17 23.53 3.72
N ASP A 115 -20.01 22.69 3.09
CA ASP A 115 -20.84 21.71 3.79
C ASP A 115 -20.01 20.48 4.18
N GLU A 116 -19.74 20.35 5.47
CA GLU A 116 -19.02 19.23 6.07
C GLU A 116 -19.68 17.87 5.77
N ARG A 117 -21.01 17.83 5.65
CA ARG A 117 -21.74 16.59 5.32
C ARG A 117 -21.39 16.11 3.92
N VAL A 118 -21.23 17.04 2.98
CA VAL A 118 -20.82 16.75 1.60
C VAL A 118 -19.39 16.23 1.57
N ARG A 119 -18.46 16.89 2.29
CA ARG A 119 -17.06 16.45 2.38
C ARG A 119 -16.96 15.05 2.96
N THR A 120 -17.57 14.82 4.12
CA THR A 120 -17.64 13.51 4.79
C THR A 120 -18.24 12.43 3.89
N ALA A 121 -19.32 12.73 3.17
CA ALA A 121 -19.94 11.77 2.26
C ALA A 121 -19.03 11.39 1.08
N VAL A 122 -18.29 12.35 0.53
CA VAL A 122 -17.32 12.10 -0.54
C VAL A 122 -16.13 11.31 -0.02
N ASP A 123 -15.62 11.60 1.19
CA ASP A 123 -14.53 10.84 1.81
C ASP A 123 -14.93 9.38 2.03
N ALA A 124 -16.10 9.13 2.63
CA ALA A 124 -16.61 7.77 2.83
C ALA A 124 -16.79 7.01 1.50
N ALA A 125 -17.26 7.70 0.45
CA ALA A 125 -17.38 7.11 -0.88
C ALA A 125 -16.00 6.80 -1.50
N HIS A 126 -15.02 7.67 -1.28
CA HIS A 126 -13.65 7.47 -1.74
C HIS A 126 -12.99 6.27 -1.03
N GLU A 127 -13.09 6.19 0.30
CA GLU A 127 -12.60 5.06 1.10
C GLU A 127 -13.19 3.73 0.62
N LYS A 128 -14.51 3.68 0.39
CA LYS A 128 -15.19 2.49 -0.15
C LYS A 128 -14.68 2.12 -1.54
N THR A 129 -14.39 3.11 -2.38
CA THR A 129 -13.85 2.89 -3.72
C THR A 129 -12.44 2.30 -3.65
N VAL A 130 -11.58 2.84 -2.79
CA VAL A 130 -10.22 2.32 -2.55
C VAL A 130 -10.27 0.87 -2.06
N ALA A 131 -11.09 0.58 -1.05
CA ALA A 131 -11.25 -0.77 -0.52
C ALA A 131 -11.73 -1.76 -1.61
N THR A 132 -12.68 -1.35 -2.45
CA THR A 132 -13.19 -2.18 -3.56
C THR A 132 -12.10 -2.43 -4.60
N ALA A 133 -11.32 -1.40 -4.96
CA ALA A 133 -10.22 -1.54 -5.91
C ALA A 133 -9.12 -2.48 -5.39
N LEU A 134 -8.73 -2.33 -4.12
CA LEU A 134 -7.76 -3.22 -3.47
C LEU A 134 -8.24 -4.67 -3.45
N ARG A 135 -9.52 -4.91 -3.13
CA ARG A 135 -10.11 -6.25 -3.15
C ARG A 135 -10.11 -6.87 -4.54
N TYR A 136 -10.37 -6.07 -5.57
CA TYR A 136 -10.27 -6.53 -6.96
C TYR A 136 -8.84 -6.93 -7.31
N LEU A 137 -7.84 -6.11 -6.94
CA LEU A 137 -6.44 -6.39 -7.23
C LEU A 137 -5.92 -7.62 -6.49
N GLU A 138 -6.30 -7.80 -5.25
CA GLU A 138 -5.98 -8.99 -4.47
C GLU A 138 -6.41 -10.29 -5.18
N LEU A 139 -7.61 -10.31 -5.76
CA LEU A 139 -8.14 -11.46 -6.48
C LEU A 139 -7.48 -11.69 -7.85
N HIS A 140 -6.92 -10.66 -8.47
CA HIS A 140 -6.54 -10.69 -9.89
C HIS A 140 -5.06 -10.38 -10.19
N ALA A 141 -4.31 -9.76 -9.27
CA ALA A 141 -2.93 -9.31 -9.50
C ALA A 141 -1.87 -10.17 -8.78
N GLY A 142 -2.27 -11.03 -7.84
CA GLY A 142 -1.36 -11.89 -7.07
C GLY A 142 -0.99 -13.17 -7.80
N CYS A 143 -0.02 -13.13 -8.72
CA CYS A 143 0.54 -14.34 -9.34
C CYS A 143 2.04 -14.45 -9.01
N ILE A 144 2.39 -15.42 -8.16
CA ILE A 144 3.79 -15.77 -7.92
C ILE A 144 4.21 -16.89 -8.88
N ARG A 145 5.41 -16.78 -9.48
CA ARG A 145 5.97 -17.85 -10.30
C ARG A 145 6.52 -18.94 -9.39
N VAL A 146 5.84 -20.09 -9.35
CA VAL A 146 6.33 -21.29 -8.67
C VAL A 146 7.04 -22.18 -9.69
N VAL A 147 8.36 -22.34 -9.55
CA VAL A 147 9.12 -23.31 -10.35
C VAL A 147 9.08 -24.66 -9.63
N LEU A 148 8.22 -25.57 -10.09
CA LEU A 148 8.24 -26.96 -9.66
C LEU A 148 9.43 -27.67 -10.34
N ILE A 149 10.54 -27.80 -9.61
CA ILE A 149 11.67 -28.65 -10.04
C ILE A 149 11.22 -30.10 -9.89
N ARG A 150 10.93 -30.78 -11.00
CA ARG A 150 10.69 -32.22 -10.99
C ARG A 150 12.02 -32.95 -10.74
N PRO A 151 12.07 -33.93 -9.82
CA PRO A 151 13.28 -34.72 -9.63
C PRO A 151 13.61 -35.49 -10.92
N ILE A 152 14.85 -35.35 -11.38
CA ILE A 152 15.42 -36.17 -12.46
C ILE A 152 15.42 -37.61 -11.93
N ARG A 153 14.59 -38.48 -12.53
CA ARG A 153 14.70 -39.92 -12.27
C ARG A 153 16.03 -40.38 -12.88
N SER A 154 17.03 -40.62 -12.04
CA SER A 154 18.19 -41.42 -12.41
C SER A 154 17.72 -42.87 -12.61
N GLY A 155 17.79 -43.33 -13.85
CA GLY A 155 17.61 -44.74 -14.20
C GLY A 155 18.88 -45.55 -14.00
#